data_AF-A0AAV7RQL3-F1
#
_entry.id   AF-A0AAV7RQL3-F1
#
_cell.length_a   1.000
_cell.length_b   1.000
_cell.length_c   1.000
_cell.angle_alpha   90.00
_cell.angle_beta   90.00
_cell.angle_gamma   90.00
#
_symmetry.space_group_name_H-M   'P 1'
#
loop_
_entity.id
_entity.type
_entity.pdbx_description
1 polymer ?
#
loop_
_entity_poly.entity_id
_entity_poly.type
_entity_poly.pdbx_seq_one_letter_code
_entity_poly.pdbx_strand_id
1 'polypeptide(L)'
;FVDLTLHDQVHLLECAWLEILMVGLVWRSVEHPGKLSFAPNLLMDRNQGRCVEGFVEIFDMLVATAARFRAMKLEGEEFMCLKSIILLNSGVYTFLSSTLESPEETEQIHLILDKIIDTLVHLMAKSGLSLQQQHRRLAQLLLILSHIRHM
;
A
#
# COMPACT_ATOMS: atom_id res chain seq x y z
N PHE A 1 -5.64 11.82 10.67
CA PHE A 1 -4.22 11.45 10.95
C PHE A 1 -3.62 12.41 11.95
N VAL A 2 -3.64 13.72 11.68
CA VAL A 2 -3.20 14.74 12.66
C VAL A 2 -4.01 14.76 13.96
N ASP A 3 -5.18 14.12 13.95
CA ASP A 3 -6.05 13.94 15.13
C ASP A 3 -5.59 12.83 16.07
N LEU A 4 -4.61 12.00 15.68
CA LEU A 4 -3.98 11.00 16.55
C LEU A 4 -2.92 11.65 17.43
N THR A 5 -2.47 10.99 18.49
CA THR A 5 -1.36 11.52 19.28
C THR A 5 -0.09 11.60 18.44
N LEU A 6 0.83 12.49 18.82
CA LEU A 6 2.13 12.57 18.14
C LEU A 6 2.89 11.24 18.22
N HIS A 7 2.74 10.51 19.33
CA HIS A 7 3.35 9.20 19.51
C HIS A 7 2.85 8.22 18.44
N ASP A 8 1.53 8.10 18.28
CA ASP A 8 0.92 7.20 17.30
C ASP A 8 1.26 7.59 15.87
N GLN A 9 1.29 8.88 15.57
CA GLN A 9 1.67 9.38 14.25
C GLN A 9 3.09 8.94 13.89
N VAL A 10 4.04 9.08 14.82
CA VAL A 10 5.43 8.64 14.63
C VAL A 10 5.49 7.12 14.50
N HIS A 11 4.84 6.38 15.39
CA HIS A 11 4.84 4.91 15.37
C HIS A 11 4.27 4.32 14.07
N LEU A 12 3.13 4.83 13.60
CA LEU A 12 2.53 4.41 12.34
C LEU A 12 3.45 4.68 11.15
N LEU A 13 4.14 5.83 11.13
CA LEU A 13 5.13 6.15 10.11
C LEU A 13 6.35 5.21 10.19
N GLU A 14 6.89 4.96 11.39
CA GLU A 14 7.99 4.04 11.62
C GLU A 14 7.65 2.60 11.18
N CYS A 15 6.40 2.17 11.35
CA CYS A 15 5.94 0.86 10.90
C CYS A 15 5.71 0.80 9.38
N ALA A 16 5.30 1.90 8.73
CA ALA A 16 4.80 1.88 7.36
C ALA A 16 5.76 2.46 6.30
N TRP A 17 6.82 3.18 6.67
CA TRP A 17 7.58 4.01 5.73
C TRP A 17 8.12 3.24 4.53
N LEU A 18 8.67 2.04 4.74
CA LEU A 18 9.24 1.24 3.65
C LEU A 18 8.15 0.73 2.71
N GLU A 19 7.02 0.26 3.25
CA GLU A 19 5.85 -0.14 2.45
C GLU A 19 5.31 1.02 1.61
N ILE A 20 5.26 2.23 2.16
CA ILE A 20 4.85 3.45 1.45
C ILE A 20 5.82 3.77 0.30
N LEU A 21 7.13 3.63 0.53
CA LEU A 21 8.13 3.82 -0.53
C LEU A 21 8.00 2.75 -1.62
N MET A 22 7.83 1.48 -1.23
CA MET A 22 7.69 0.35 -2.15
C MET A 22 6.43 0.47 -2.99
N VAL A 23 5.26 0.72 -2.40
CA VAL A 23 4.02 0.89 -3.17
C VAL A 23 4.09 2.09 -4.10
N GLY A 24 4.76 3.17 -3.67
CA GLY A 24 5.02 4.33 -4.52
C GLY A 24 5.95 4.02 -5.69
N LEU A 25 6.98 3.21 -5.47
CA LEU A 25 7.89 2.74 -6.52
C LEU A 25 7.15 1.84 -7.52
N VAL A 26 6.37 0.88 -7.03
CA VAL A 26 5.51 0.00 -7.84
C VAL A 26 4.59 0.83 -8.72
N TRP A 27 3.89 1.82 -8.15
CA TRP A 27 2.99 2.72 -8.89
C TRP A 27 3.70 3.47 -10.01
N ARG A 28 4.85 4.11 -9.72
CA ARG A 28 5.66 4.79 -10.74
C ARG A 28 6.18 3.86 -11.84
N SER A 29 6.23 2.56 -11.58
CA SER A 29 6.75 1.54 -12.50
C SER A 29 5.66 0.86 -13.33
N VAL A 30 4.37 1.20 -13.11
CA VAL A 30 3.24 0.59 -13.83
C VAL A 30 3.37 0.74 -15.34
N GLU A 31 3.89 1.85 -15.86
CA GLU A 31 4.08 2.06 -17.31
C GLU A 31 5.43 1.56 -17.86
N HIS A 32 6.23 0.89 -17.02
CA HIS A 32 7.58 0.44 -17.38
C HIS A 32 7.76 -1.08 -17.19
N PRO A 33 7.26 -1.92 -18.12
CA PRO A 33 7.38 -3.38 -18.03
C PRO A 33 8.82 -3.86 -17.77
N GLY A 34 9.01 -4.69 -16.74
CA GLY A 34 10.31 -5.29 -16.40
C GLY A 34 11.33 -4.34 -15.76
N LYS A 35 10.93 -3.10 -15.42
CA LYS A 35 11.81 -2.07 -14.86
C LYS A 35 11.19 -1.41 -13.64
N LEU A 36 12.02 -0.80 -12.80
CA LEU A 36 11.61 -0.01 -11.64
C LEU A 36 12.00 1.46 -11.82
N SER A 37 11.01 2.36 -11.72
CA SER A 37 11.19 3.80 -11.85
C SER A 37 11.39 4.45 -10.47
N PHE A 38 12.63 4.41 -9.98
CA PHE A 38 13.00 5.02 -8.69
C PHE A 38 12.77 6.52 -8.68
N ALA A 39 13.20 7.19 -9.76
CA ALA A 39 13.04 8.62 -10.00
C ALA A 39 12.90 8.86 -11.52
N PRO A 40 12.48 10.06 -11.97
CA PRO A 40 12.35 10.37 -13.40
C PRO A 40 13.61 10.13 -14.23
N ASN A 41 14.79 10.25 -13.60
CA ASN A 41 16.10 10.04 -14.20
C ASN A 41 16.78 8.72 -13.76
N LEU A 42 16.07 7.85 -13.03
CA LEU A 42 16.61 6.58 -12.51
C LEU A 42 15.61 5.45 -12.76
N LEU A 43 15.62 4.96 -14.00
CA LEU A 43 14.88 3.78 -14.42
C LEU A 43 15.83 2.57 -14.42
N MET A 44 15.56 1.60 -13.55
CA MET A 44 16.42 0.46 -13.32
C MET A 44 15.85 -0.81 -13.97
N ASP A 45 16.66 -1.55 -14.72
CA ASP A 45 16.31 -2.88 -15.20
C ASP A 45 16.85 -4.00 -14.28
N ARG A 46 16.42 -5.24 -14.55
CA ARG A 46 16.82 -6.40 -13.74
C ARG A 46 18.32 -6.64 -13.74
N ASN A 47 19.05 -6.28 -14.80
CA ASN A 47 20.50 -6.49 -14.87
C ASN A 47 21.23 -5.52 -13.94
N GLN A 48 20.79 -4.26 -13.90
CA GLN A 48 21.29 -3.28 -12.93
C GLN A 48 20.94 -3.68 -11.50
N GLY A 49 19.76 -4.28 -11.28
CA GLY A 49 19.39 -4.84 -9.96
C GLY A 49 20.34 -5.94 -9.46
N ARG A 50 20.99 -6.69 -10.36
CA ARG A 50 22.00 -7.71 -9.99
C ARG A 50 23.30 -7.13 -9.45
N CYS A 51 23.55 -5.83 -9.67
CA CYS A 51 24.75 -5.18 -9.14
C CYS A 51 24.68 -4.96 -7.62
N VAL A 52 23.51 -5.15 -7.00
CA VAL A 52 23.30 -5.05 -5.54
C VAL A 52 22.99 -6.44 -5.01
N GLU A 53 23.87 -6.95 -4.15
CA GLU A 53 23.70 -8.26 -3.51
C GLU A 53 22.40 -8.32 -2.70
N GLY A 54 21.66 -9.42 -2.82
CA GLY A 54 20.36 -9.61 -2.15
C GLY A 54 19.18 -8.82 -2.75
N PHE A 55 19.41 -7.88 -3.66
CA PHE A 55 18.32 -7.02 -4.17
C PHE A 55 17.48 -7.65 -5.29
N VAL A 56 18.02 -8.64 -6.00
CA VAL A 56 17.36 -9.23 -7.19
C VAL A 56 16.00 -9.84 -6.87
N GLU A 57 15.87 -10.49 -5.71
CA GLU A 57 14.60 -11.10 -5.29
C GLU A 57 13.54 -10.03 -5.01
N ILE A 58 13.91 -8.97 -4.29
CA ILE A 58 13.06 -7.82 -4.02
C ILE A 58 12.68 -7.11 -5.31
N PHE A 59 13.63 -6.94 -6.23
CA PHE A 59 13.39 -6.36 -7.56
C PHE A 59 12.31 -7.15 -8.31
N ASP A 60 12.43 -8.47 -8.36
CA ASP A 60 11.47 -9.33 -9.06
C ASP A 60 10.09 -9.27 -8.40
N MET A 61 10.02 -9.23 -7.07
CA MET A 61 8.75 -9.07 -6.34
C MET A 61 8.08 -7.72 -6.63
N LEU A 62 8.85 -6.62 -6.65
CA LEU A 62 8.35 -5.29 -6.98
C LEU A 62 7.85 -5.20 -8.43
N VAL A 63 8.60 -5.76 -9.39
CA VAL A 63 8.19 -5.82 -10.80
C VAL A 63 6.92 -6.67 -10.98
N ALA A 64 6.82 -7.81 -10.30
CA ALA A 64 5.62 -8.64 -10.31
C ALA A 64 4.40 -7.88 -9.76
N THR A 65 4.60 -7.09 -8.70
CA THR A 65 3.54 -6.26 -8.11
C THR A 65 3.13 -5.14 -9.07
N ALA A 66 4.08 -4.49 -9.76
CA ALA A 66 3.79 -3.48 -10.77
C ALA A 66 3.01 -4.06 -11.96
N ALA A 67 3.35 -5.28 -12.38
CA ALA A 67 2.60 -6.01 -13.40
C ALA A 67 1.16 -6.31 -12.95
N ARG A 68 0.93 -6.66 -11.68
CA ARG A 68 -0.41 -6.84 -11.10
C ARG A 68 -1.20 -5.54 -11.09
N PHE A 69 -0.61 -4.42 -10.68
CA PHE A 69 -1.24 -3.10 -10.74
C PHE A 69 -1.67 -2.73 -12.17
N ARG A 70 -0.78 -2.97 -13.15
CA ARG A 70 -1.10 -2.77 -14.58
C ARG A 70 -2.26 -3.66 -15.03
N ALA A 71 -2.21 -4.95 -14.72
CA ALA A 71 -3.23 -5.92 -15.14
C ALA A 71 -4.62 -5.59 -14.57
N MET A 72 -4.68 -5.09 -13.33
CA MET A 72 -5.91 -4.65 -12.70
C MET A 72 -6.39 -3.28 -13.16
N LYS A 73 -5.58 -2.53 -13.93
CA LYS A 73 -5.82 -1.13 -14.27
C LYS A 73 -6.12 -0.33 -13.00
N LEU A 74 -5.18 -0.37 -12.05
CA LEU A 74 -5.31 0.37 -10.80
C LEU A 74 -5.41 1.88 -11.10
N GLU A 75 -6.41 2.55 -10.55
CA GLU A 75 -6.61 3.98 -10.74
C GLU A 75 -5.87 4.80 -9.68
N GLY A 76 -5.57 6.06 -9.98
CA GLY A 76 -4.85 6.94 -9.06
C GLY A 76 -5.59 7.18 -7.75
N GLU A 77 -6.93 7.29 -7.80
CA GLU A 77 -7.78 7.44 -6.61
C GLU A 77 -7.68 6.21 -5.70
N GLU A 78 -7.75 5.00 -6.29
CA GLU A 78 -7.60 3.74 -5.55
C GLU A 78 -6.19 3.60 -4.95
N PHE A 79 -5.16 3.96 -5.72
CA PHE A 79 -3.78 3.95 -5.23
C PHE A 79 -3.58 4.84 -3.99
N MET A 80 -4.18 6.03 -3.97
CA MET A 80 -4.12 6.92 -2.80
C MET A 80 -4.82 6.31 -1.57
N CYS A 81 -5.95 5.63 -1.77
CA CYS A 81 -6.61 4.88 -0.70
C CYS A 81 -5.70 3.76 -0.16
N LEU A 82 -5.06 2.98 -1.04
CA LEU A 82 -4.14 1.91 -0.61
C LEU A 82 -2.95 2.45 0.19
N LYS A 83 -2.38 3.59 -0.22
CA LYS A 83 -1.28 4.23 0.50
C LYS A 83 -1.71 4.68 1.91
N SER A 84 -2.94 5.17 2.04
CA SER A 84 -3.52 5.55 3.34
C SER A 84 -3.82 4.32 4.22
N ILE A 85 -4.31 3.22 3.63
CA ILE A 85 -4.52 1.97 4.36
C ILE A 85 -3.19 1.42 4.89
N ILE A 86 -2.12 1.44 4.09
CA ILE A 86 -0.79 1.03 4.56
C ILE A 86 -0.38 1.86 5.78
N LEU A 87 -0.39 3.20 5.66
CA LEU A 87 -0.02 4.09 6.77
C LEU A 87 -0.80 3.78 8.06
N LEU A 88 -2.10 3.54 7.92
CA LEU A 88 -2.99 3.36 9.06
C LEU A 88 -3.10 1.92 9.55
N ASN A 89 -2.60 0.91 8.83
CA ASN A 89 -2.77 -0.50 9.22
C ASN A 89 -1.44 -1.16 9.61
N SER A 90 -0.29 -0.61 9.21
CA SER A 90 1.00 -1.27 9.43
C SER A 90 1.42 -1.42 10.88
N GLY A 91 1.10 -0.44 11.72
CA GLY A 91 1.45 -0.44 13.15
C GLY A 91 0.30 -0.76 14.10
N VAL A 92 -0.96 -0.85 13.63
CA VAL A 92 -2.15 -0.91 14.51
C VAL A 92 -2.12 -2.06 15.52
N TYR A 93 -1.57 -3.20 15.13
CA TYR A 93 -1.54 -4.37 15.99
C TYR A 93 -0.23 -4.52 16.78
N THR A 94 0.82 -3.76 16.45
CA THR A 94 2.05 -3.72 17.27
C THR A 94 1.88 -2.87 18.53
N PHE A 95 0.87 -1.99 18.56
CA PHE A 95 0.41 -1.28 19.76
C PHE A 95 -0.02 -2.22 20.91
N LEU A 96 -0.61 -3.38 20.59
CA LEU A 96 -1.22 -4.31 21.56
C LEU A 96 -0.22 -4.99 22.52
N SER A 97 1.08 -4.76 22.35
CA SER A 97 2.12 -5.32 23.24
C SER A 97 2.49 -4.40 24.41
N SER A 98 2.07 -3.13 24.41
CA SER A 98 2.41 -2.20 25.48
C SER A 98 1.18 -1.96 26.37
N THR A 99 1.33 -2.19 27.67
CA THR A 99 0.25 -2.23 28.67
C THR A 99 -0.38 -0.87 28.99
N LEU A 100 -0.24 0.14 28.14
CA LEU A 100 -0.51 1.53 28.44
C LEU A 100 -1.03 2.30 27.21
N GLU A 101 -2.15 1.91 26.60
CA GLU A 101 -2.81 2.78 25.62
C GLU A 101 -4.32 2.54 25.48
N SER A 102 -5.01 3.60 25.06
CA SER A 102 -6.47 3.73 25.17
C SER A 102 -7.20 2.97 24.04
N PRO A 103 -8.26 2.21 24.34
CA PRO A 103 -9.08 1.56 23.30
C PRO A 103 -9.69 2.57 22.30
N GLU A 104 -9.77 3.86 22.67
CA GLU A 104 -10.37 4.94 21.87
C GLU A 104 -9.55 5.29 20.62
N GLU A 105 -8.22 5.30 20.69
CA GLU A 105 -7.36 5.64 19.55
C GLU A 105 -7.34 4.53 18.49
N THR A 106 -7.35 3.27 18.95
CA THR A 106 -7.47 2.10 18.05
C THR A 106 -8.83 2.11 17.34
N GLU A 107 -9.90 2.44 18.05
CA GLU A 107 -11.24 2.62 17.47
C GLU A 107 -11.25 3.75 16.43
N GLN A 108 -10.61 4.89 16.72
CA GLN A 108 -10.50 6.01 15.78
C GLN A 108 -9.78 5.59 14.49
N ILE A 109 -8.67 4.84 14.57
CA ILE A 109 -7.96 4.35 13.39
C ILE A 109 -8.84 3.41 12.57
N HIS A 110 -9.54 2.48 13.21
CA HIS A 110 -10.47 1.56 12.53
C HIS A 110 -11.61 2.31 11.84
N LEU A 111 -12.20 3.32 12.48
CA LEU A 111 -13.23 4.17 11.86
C LEU A 111 -12.72 4.90 10.62
N ILE A 112 -11.45 5.33 10.61
CA ILE A 112 -10.84 5.96 9.43
C ILE A 112 -10.60 4.91 8.34
N LEU A 113 -10.11 3.72 8.68
CA LEU A 113 -9.94 2.61 7.74
C LEU A 113 -11.26 2.25 7.06
N ASP A 114 -12.34 2.09 7.83
CA ASP A 114 -13.68 1.80 7.30
C ASP A 114 -14.14 2.86 6.29
N LYS A 115 -13.95 4.15 6.60
CA LYS A 115 -14.25 5.24 5.65
C LYS A 115 -13.42 5.16 4.36
N ILE A 116 -12.15 4.72 4.45
CA ILE A 116 -11.32 4.54 3.25
C ILE A 116 -11.82 3.34 2.43
N ILE A 117 -12.28 2.27 3.07
CA ILE A 117 -12.90 1.11 2.41
C ILE A 117 -14.21 1.53 1.73
N ASP A 118 -15.06 2.28 2.39
CA ASP A 118 -16.29 2.84 1.81
C ASP A 118 -15.98 3.73 0.59
N THR A 119 -14.91 4.54 0.69
CA THR A 119 -14.43 5.36 -0.42
C THR A 119 -13.98 4.50 -1.59
N LEU A 120 -13.22 3.42 -1.36
CA LEU A 120 -12.81 2.48 -2.41
C LEU A 120 -14.02 1.84 -3.09
N VAL A 121 -15.00 1.37 -2.32
CA VAL A 121 -16.23 0.78 -2.87
C VAL A 121 -17.01 1.81 -3.69
N HIS A 122 -17.09 3.05 -3.21
CA HIS A 122 -17.70 4.16 -3.94
C HIS A 122 -17.00 4.46 -5.28
N LEU A 123 -15.67 4.49 -5.31
CA LEU A 123 -14.88 4.65 -6.54
C LEU A 123 -15.18 3.54 -7.54
N MET A 124 -15.23 2.28 -7.07
CA MET A 124 -15.56 1.13 -7.93
C MET A 124 -17.00 1.22 -8.48
N ALA A 125 -17.96 1.65 -7.65
CA ALA A 125 -19.33 1.87 -8.09
C ALA A 125 -19.43 2.99 -9.14
N LYS A 126 -18.69 4.09 -8.94
CA LYS A 126 -18.58 5.22 -9.89
C LYS A 126 -17.99 4.78 -11.23
N SER A 127 -17.05 3.83 -11.23
CA SER A 127 -16.49 3.21 -12.44
C SER A 127 -17.41 2.14 -13.07
N GLY A 128 -18.63 1.95 -12.55
CA GLY A 128 -19.68 1.11 -13.14
C GLY A 128 -19.58 -0.37 -12.81
N LEU A 129 -18.80 -0.77 -11.79
CA LEU A 129 -18.69 -2.17 -11.38
C LEU A 129 -19.97 -2.63 -10.67
N SER A 130 -20.40 -3.87 -10.93
CA SER A 130 -21.47 -4.51 -10.16
C SER A 130 -21.04 -4.80 -8.72
N LEU A 131 -22.00 -4.99 -7.80
CA LEU A 131 -21.69 -5.27 -6.39
C LEU A 131 -20.72 -6.45 -6.20
N GLN A 132 -20.90 -7.52 -6.98
CA GLN A 132 -19.99 -8.67 -6.95
C GLN A 132 -18.57 -8.31 -7.44
N GLN A 133 -18.48 -7.47 -8.47
CA GLN A 133 -17.18 -6.99 -8.98
C GLN A 133 -16.50 -6.06 -7.99
N GLN A 134 -17.26 -5.20 -7.29
CA GLN A 134 -16.74 -4.31 -6.24
C GLN A 134 -16.09 -5.13 -5.12
N HIS A 135 -16.80 -6.13 -4.56
CA HIS A 135 -16.24 -6.98 -3.50
C HIS A 135 -15.00 -7.76 -3.96
N ARG A 136 -15.04 -8.31 -5.18
CA ARG A 136 -13.88 -9.03 -5.75
C ARG A 136 -12.68 -8.11 -5.91
N ARG A 137 -12.88 -6.90 -6.45
CA ARG A 137 -11.81 -5.93 -6.66
C ARG A 137 -11.25 -5.44 -5.33
N LEU A 138 -12.09 -5.11 -4.37
CA LEU A 138 -11.67 -4.74 -3.01
C LEU A 138 -10.76 -5.82 -2.40
N ALA A 139 -11.18 -7.09 -2.44
CA ALA A 139 -10.37 -8.20 -1.96
C ALA A 139 -9.02 -8.31 -2.72
N GLN A 140 -9.02 -8.15 -4.04
CA GLN A 140 -7.79 -8.18 -4.85
C GLN A 140 -6.82 -7.07 -4.44
N LEU A 141 -7.31 -5.86 -4.19
CA LEU A 141 -6.50 -4.72 -3.79
C LEU A 141 -5.90 -4.93 -2.38
N LEU A 142 -6.72 -5.34 -1.40
CA LEU A 142 -6.28 -5.56 -0.03
C LEU A 142 -5.27 -6.72 0.07
N LEU A 143 -5.46 -7.79 -0.70
CA LEU A 143 -4.52 -8.91 -0.77
C LEU A 143 -3.17 -8.54 -1.41
N ILE A 144 -3.06 -7.41 -2.11
CA ILE A 144 -1.74 -6.95 -2.57
C ILE A 144 -0.97 -6.27 -1.44
N LEU A 145 -1.67 -5.64 -0.49
CA LEU A 145 -1.02 -5.02 0.66
C LEU A 145 -0.26 -6.05 1.51
N SER A 146 -0.78 -7.28 1.63
CA SER A 146 -0.05 -8.36 2.32
C SER A 146 1.22 -8.79 1.60
N HIS A 147 1.26 -8.72 0.26
CA HIS A 147 2.50 -8.96 -0.48
C HIS A 147 3.50 -7.82 -0.25
N ILE A 148 3.02 -6.58 -0.19
CA ILE A 148 3.87 -5.41 0.10
C ILE A 148 4.46 -5.48 1.52
N ARG A 149 3.69 -5.96 2.50
CA ARG A 149 4.18 -6.21 3.86
C ARG A 149 5.31 -7.24 3.94
N HIS A 150 5.28 -8.24 3.05
CA HIS A 150 6.25 -9.33 3.06
C HIS A 150 7.55 -8.96 2.34
N MET A 151 7.49 -8.06 1.35
CA MET A 151 8.68 -7.58 0.64
C MET A 151 9.62 -6.81 1.58
#